data_AF-K7KBU8-F1
#
_entry.id   AF-K7KBU8-F1
#
_cell.length_a   1.000
_cell.length_b   1.000
_cell.length_c   1.000
_cell.angle_alpha   90.00
_cell.angle_beta   90.00
_cell.angle_gamma   90.00
#
_symmetry.space_group_name_H-M   'P 1'
#
loop_
_entity.id
_entity.type
_entity.pdbx_description
1 polymer ?
#
loop_
_entity_poly.entity_id
_entity_poly.type
_entity_poly.pdbx_seq_one_letter_code
_entity_poly.pdbx_strand_id
1 'polypeptide(L)'
;MSNVSSSSLPVFALDAKPNSNITRHTATFHPTIWGDYFLSYDPSSAYEQERGHVVSSLDCYMKQHNTSRQDTIEELLKLVESAWKDINAACLNPTQVPMKFLMRVVNLARMMDVLYKDEDSYTNAGGIMKDYIKILLVNKIFD
;
A
#
# COMPACT_ATOMS: atom_id res chain seq x y z
N MET A 1 -29.72 1.77 -30.18
CA MET A 1 -30.59 2.49 -29.23
C MET A 1 -30.84 1.60 -28.02
N SER A 2 -30.12 1.78 -26.92
CA SER A 2 -30.50 1.31 -25.58
C SER A 2 -29.55 1.92 -24.55
N ASN A 3 -30.03 2.96 -23.86
CA ASN A 3 -29.39 3.57 -22.70
C ASN A 3 -29.58 2.67 -21.47
N VAL A 4 -28.55 2.50 -20.66
CA VAL A 4 -28.69 1.99 -19.29
C VAL A 4 -28.07 2.99 -18.33
N SER A 5 -28.96 3.59 -17.54
CA SER A 5 -28.70 4.58 -16.51
C SER A 5 -27.81 4.06 -15.39
N SER A 6 -26.86 4.88 -14.96
CA SER A 6 -26.03 4.65 -13.76
C SER A 6 -26.84 5.00 -12.51
N SER A 7 -27.05 4.02 -11.63
CA SER A 7 -27.64 4.22 -10.30
C SER A 7 -26.53 4.36 -9.26
N SER A 8 -26.36 5.57 -8.73
CA SER A 8 -25.56 5.85 -7.54
C SER A 8 -26.30 5.37 -6.29
N LEU A 9 -25.77 4.35 -5.61
CA LEU A 9 -26.24 3.95 -4.27
C LEU A 9 -25.63 4.88 -3.20
N PRO A 10 -26.37 5.16 -2.10
CA PRO A 10 -26.02 6.19 -1.14
C PRO A 10 -24.89 5.73 -0.21
N VAL A 11 -23.93 6.63 0.04
CA VAL A 11 -22.89 6.46 1.07
C VAL A 11 -23.57 6.40 2.44
N PHE A 12 -23.39 5.26 3.11
CA PHE A 12 -23.92 5.00 4.45
C PHE A 12 -23.41 6.02 5.47
N ALA A 13 -24.36 6.51 6.27
CA ALA A 13 -24.19 7.48 7.35
C ALA A 13 -23.08 7.08 8.34
N LEU A 14 -22.10 7.97 8.53
CA LEU A 14 -20.95 7.78 9.42
C LEU A 14 -21.12 8.50 10.77
N ASP A 15 -22.36 8.79 11.18
CA ASP A 15 -22.67 9.49 12.44
C ASP A 15 -22.96 8.54 13.62
N ALA A 16 -22.67 7.25 13.47
CA ALA A 16 -22.87 6.27 14.56
C ALA A 16 -21.75 6.39 15.61
N LYS A 17 -22.10 6.90 16.80
CA LYS A 17 -21.24 6.96 18.00
C LYS A 17 -20.52 5.61 18.23
N PRO A 18 -19.19 5.59 18.41
CA PRO A 18 -18.47 4.34 18.64
C PRO A 18 -18.83 3.75 20.01
N ASN A 19 -19.14 2.44 20.05
CA ASN A 19 -19.39 1.69 21.26
C ASN A 19 -18.14 1.65 22.16
N SER A 20 -18.26 2.06 23.42
CA SER A 20 -17.16 2.19 24.39
C SER A 20 -16.49 0.87 24.83
N ASN A 21 -17.01 -0.28 24.40
CA ASN A 21 -16.58 -1.60 24.90
C ASN A 21 -15.69 -2.39 23.92
N ILE A 22 -15.20 -1.78 22.84
CA ILE A 22 -14.29 -2.43 21.88
C ILE A 22 -12.90 -1.82 22.01
N THR A 23 -12.03 -2.46 22.80
CA THR A 23 -10.60 -2.16 22.85
C THR A 23 -9.93 -2.77 21.61
N ARG A 24 -10.14 -2.15 20.44
CA ARG A 24 -9.30 -2.42 19.27
C ARG A 24 -7.96 -1.76 19.56
N HIS A 25 -6.85 -2.49 19.53
CA HIS A 25 -5.53 -1.88 19.42
C HIS A 25 -5.44 -1.23 18.03
N THR A 26 -6.06 -0.07 17.88
CA THR A 26 -5.79 0.85 16.79
C THR A 26 -4.36 1.30 16.99
N ALA A 27 -3.49 0.96 16.03
CA ALA A 27 -2.21 1.63 15.96
C ALA A 27 -2.45 3.14 16.00
N THR A 28 -1.78 3.84 16.92
CA THR A 28 -1.88 5.29 17.09
C THR A 28 -1.10 6.02 15.99
N PHE A 29 -1.28 5.60 14.74
CA PHE A 29 -0.81 6.38 13.61
C PHE A 29 -1.64 7.65 13.56
N HIS A 30 -0.96 8.78 13.37
CA HIS A 30 -1.63 10.05 13.18
C HIS A 30 -2.65 9.92 12.02
N PRO A 31 -3.91 10.40 12.17
CA PRO A 31 -4.99 10.17 11.20
C PRO A 31 -4.66 10.60 9.76
N THR A 32 -3.65 11.45 9.59
CA THR A 32 -3.20 11.97 8.29
C THR A 32 -2.42 10.97 7.43
N ILE A 33 -1.90 9.86 7.99
CA ILE A 33 -1.06 8.93 7.20
C ILE A 33 -1.91 8.10 6.20
N TRP A 34 -3.17 7.81 6.55
CA TRP A 34 -4.04 6.94 5.73
C TRP A 34 -5.33 7.61 5.26
N GLY A 35 -5.78 8.70 5.91
CA GLY A 35 -7.10 9.32 5.66
C GLY A 35 -7.12 10.43 4.59
N ASP A 36 -6.05 11.23 4.50
CA ASP A 36 -6.07 12.45 3.68
C ASP A 36 -5.25 12.34 2.38
N TYR A 37 -4.30 11.39 2.32
CA TYR A 37 -3.33 11.26 1.21
C TYR A 37 -3.73 10.27 0.12
N PHE A 38 -4.55 9.26 0.43
CA PHE A 38 -5.01 8.29 -0.59
C PHE A 38 -6.16 8.85 -1.46
N LEU A 39 -6.73 10.00 -1.10
CA LEU A 39 -7.90 10.61 -1.74
C LEU A 39 -7.63 11.99 -2.38
N SER A 40 -6.38 12.48 -2.42
CA SER A 40 -6.02 13.85 -2.88
C SER A 40 -4.84 13.99 -3.87
N TYR A 41 -4.54 12.92 -4.63
CA TYR A 41 -3.85 12.84 -5.93
C TYR A 41 -3.71 14.15 -6.79
N ASP A 42 -2.53 14.48 -7.37
CA ASP A 42 -2.21 15.69 -8.22
C ASP A 42 -0.80 15.60 -8.94
N PRO A 43 -0.43 16.26 -10.09
CA PRO A 43 -0.17 15.57 -11.35
C PRO A 43 1.09 16.01 -12.22
N SER A 44 2.30 16.17 -11.69
CA SER A 44 3.52 16.59 -12.39
C SER A 44 4.50 15.61 -13.13
N SER A 45 4.52 14.26 -13.04
CA SER A 45 5.55 13.48 -13.82
C SER A 45 5.14 13.20 -15.28
N ALA A 46 6.00 13.35 -16.30
CA ALA A 46 5.59 13.36 -17.73
C ALA A 46 4.86 12.10 -18.26
N TYR A 47 5.21 10.90 -17.80
CA TYR A 47 4.47 9.66 -18.11
C TYR A 47 3.16 9.53 -17.33
N GLU A 48 3.07 10.24 -16.21
CA GLU A 48 1.84 10.35 -15.46
C GLU A 48 1.02 11.59 -15.84
N GLN A 49 1.59 12.65 -16.44
CA GLN A 49 0.85 13.74 -17.08
C GLN A 49 0.00 13.19 -18.23
N GLU A 50 0.45 12.12 -18.89
CA GLU A 50 -0.30 11.36 -19.89
C GLU A 50 -1.42 10.48 -19.29
N ARG A 51 -1.32 10.09 -18.00
CA ARG A 51 -2.33 9.28 -17.29
C ARG A 51 -3.23 10.11 -16.34
N GLY A 52 -2.95 11.41 -16.19
CA GLY A 52 -3.20 12.13 -14.93
C GLY A 52 -2.17 11.66 -13.89
N HIS A 53 -1.50 12.55 -13.17
CA HIS A 53 -0.43 12.14 -12.24
C HIS A 53 -0.89 12.12 -10.79
N VAL A 54 -0.54 11.02 -10.12
CA VAL A 54 -0.75 10.84 -8.69
C VAL A 54 0.38 11.60 -8.03
N VAL A 55 0.13 12.42 -7.00
CA VAL A 55 1.28 12.89 -6.20
C VAL A 55 1.85 11.65 -5.53
N SER A 56 3.09 11.31 -5.83
CA SER A 56 3.74 10.18 -5.17
C SER A 56 4.05 10.53 -3.71
N SER A 57 4.13 9.53 -2.83
CA SER A 57 4.51 9.75 -1.42
C SER A 57 5.85 10.50 -1.27
N LEU A 58 6.76 10.32 -2.24
CA LEU A 58 8.01 11.06 -2.36
C LEU A 58 7.77 12.55 -2.59
N ASP A 59 6.93 12.93 -3.56
CA ASP A 59 6.62 14.33 -3.87
C ASP A 59 5.87 15.01 -2.70
N CYS A 60 4.95 14.28 -2.09
CA CYS A 60 4.23 14.69 -0.88
C CYS A 60 5.18 15.07 0.26
N TYR A 61 6.09 14.15 0.57
CA TYR A 61 7.03 14.31 1.68
C TYR A 61 8.02 15.45 1.39
N MET A 62 8.56 15.51 0.17
CA MET A 62 9.44 16.59 -0.26
C MET A 62 8.78 17.96 -0.12
N LYS A 63 7.51 18.10 -0.55
CA LYS A 63 6.75 19.35 -0.42
C LYS A 63 6.47 19.72 1.03
N GLN A 64 6.15 18.74 1.88
CA GLN A 64 5.84 18.97 3.28
C GLN A 64 7.07 19.33 4.12
N HIS A 65 8.21 18.70 3.86
CA HIS A 65 9.43 18.83 4.68
C HIS A 65 10.52 19.67 4.03
N ASN A 66 10.32 20.12 2.78
CA ASN A 66 11.30 20.87 1.99
C ASN A 66 12.66 20.15 1.91
N THR A 67 12.62 18.84 1.68
CA THR A 67 13.79 17.95 1.64
C THR A 67 14.24 17.68 0.20
N SER A 68 15.51 17.29 0.03
CA SER A 68 15.97 16.80 -1.27
C SER A 68 15.34 15.45 -1.61
N ARG A 69 15.36 15.05 -2.88
CA ARG A 69 14.86 13.74 -3.31
C ARG A 69 15.58 12.60 -2.58
N GLN A 70 16.91 12.70 -2.45
CA GLN A 70 17.73 11.66 -1.82
C GLN A 70 17.43 11.54 -0.32
N ASP A 71 17.41 12.66 0.41
CA ASP A 71 17.07 12.66 1.84
C ASP A 71 15.67 12.09 2.07
N THR A 72 14.73 12.41 1.18
CA THR A 72 13.36 11.88 1.27
C THR A 72 13.31 10.39 1.03
N ILE A 73 14.04 9.86 0.05
CA ILE A 73 14.12 8.42 -0.19
C ILE A 73 14.67 7.71 1.05
N GLU A 74 15.73 8.25 1.65
CA GLU A 74 16.33 7.68 2.86
C GLU A 74 15.35 7.68 4.04
N GLU A 75 14.61 8.76 4.25
CA GLU A 75 13.58 8.83 5.29
C GLU A 75 12.40 7.87 5.03
N LEU A 76 11.93 7.78 3.78
CA LEU A 76 10.87 6.83 3.42
C LEU A 76 11.32 5.38 3.63
N LEU A 77 12.58 5.04 3.32
CA LEU A 77 13.14 3.71 3.59
C LEU A 77 13.21 3.40 5.08
N LYS A 78 13.57 4.38 5.92
CA LYS A 78 13.52 4.23 7.40
C LYS A 78 12.09 3.96 7.89
N LEU A 79 11.09 4.63 7.31
CA LEU A 79 9.68 4.38 7.64
C LEU A 79 9.25 2.97 7.25
N VAL A 80 9.66 2.48 6.08
CA VAL A 80 9.42 1.08 5.65
C VAL A 80 10.09 0.08 6.60
N GLU A 81 11.33 0.32 7.01
CA GLU A 81 12.04 -0.53 7.98
C GLU A 81 11.33 -0.54 9.34
N SER A 82 10.87 0.61 9.81
CA SER A 82 10.08 0.72 11.05
C SER A 82 8.76 -0.04 10.95
N ALA A 83 8.03 0.09 9.83
CA ALA A 83 6.79 -0.62 9.60
C ALA A 83 7.00 -2.15 9.59
N TRP A 84 8.12 -2.64 9.05
CA TRP A 84 8.48 -4.06 9.13
C TRP A 84 8.72 -4.52 10.57
N LYS A 85 9.37 -3.71 11.41
CA LYS A 85 9.55 -4.00 12.85
C LYS A 85 8.20 -4.11 13.57
N ASP A 86 7.25 -3.21 13.25
CA ASP A 86 5.90 -3.25 13.82
C ASP A 86 5.13 -4.49 13.38
N ILE A 87 5.18 -4.85 12.09
CA ILE A 87 4.57 -6.09 11.57
C ILE A 87 5.13 -7.31 12.29
N ASN A 88 6.46 -7.39 12.44
CA ASN A 88 7.12 -8.50 13.11
C ASN A 88 6.72 -8.58 14.59
N ALA A 89 6.70 -7.45 15.30
CA ALA A 89 6.25 -7.40 16.69
C ALA A 89 4.80 -7.84 16.83
N ALA A 90 3.89 -7.37 15.96
CA ALA A 90 2.49 -7.77 15.96
C ALA A 90 2.29 -9.27 15.68
N CYS A 91 3.16 -9.88 14.85
CA CYS A 91 3.09 -11.30 14.53
C CYS A 91 3.67 -12.21 15.64
N LEU A 92 4.59 -11.69 16.46
CA LEU A 92 5.23 -12.45 17.55
C LEU A 92 4.45 -12.37 18.87
N ASN A 93 3.65 -11.32 19.07
CA ASN A 93 2.87 -11.12 20.29
C ASN A 93 1.47 -11.76 20.19
N PRO A 94 0.85 -12.14 21.32
CA PRO A 94 -0.55 -12.54 21.34
C PRO A 94 -1.45 -11.48 20.73
N THR A 95 -2.33 -11.90 19.83
CA THR A 95 -3.22 -11.03 19.08
C THR A 95 -4.64 -11.58 19.11
N GLN A 96 -5.64 -10.71 19.10
CA GLN A 96 -7.04 -11.09 19.02
C GLN A 96 -7.42 -11.67 17.64
N VAL A 97 -6.58 -11.43 16.63
CA VAL A 97 -6.83 -11.87 15.25
C VAL A 97 -6.05 -13.16 14.97
N PRO A 98 -6.71 -14.26 14.57
CA PRO A 98 -6.01 -15.50 14.23
C PRO A 98 -4.95 -15.29 13.15
N MET A 99 -3.78 -15.89 13.33
CA MET A 99 -2.61 -15.67 12.47
C MET A 99 -2.87 -15.96 10.99
N LYS A 100 -3.76 -16.93 10.67
CA LYS A 100 -4.19 -17.23 9.29
C LYS A 100 -4.77 -16.02 8.53
N PHE A 101 -5.31 -15.03 9.23
CA PHE A 101 -5.80 -13.79 8.62
C PHE A 101 -4.69 -12.76 8.49
N LEU A 102 -3.88 -12.57 9.55
CA LEU A 102 -2.74 -11.64 9.53
C LEU A 102 -1.72 -12.02 8.45
N MET A 103 -1.45 -13.30 8.28
CA MET A 103 -0.52 -13.80 7.26
C MET A 103 -0.92 -13.43 5.84
N ARG A 104 -2.20 -13.17 5.54
CA ARG A 104 -2.60 -12.65 4.23
C ARG A 104 -2.07 -11.24 3.99
N VAL A 105 -2.16 -10.38 5.01
CA VAL A 105 -1.65 -9.00 4.96
C VAL A 105 -0.13 -9.00 4.91
N VAL A 106 0.52 -9.83 5.74
CA VAL A 106 1.98 -9.97 5.74
C VAL A 106 2.50 -10.48 4.39
N ASN A 107 1.85 -11.48 3.80
CA ASN A 107 2.25 -12.00 2.50
C ASN A 107 2.02 -10.97 1.39
N LEU A 108 0.97 -10.14 1.47
CA LEU A 108 0.79 -9.03 0.55
C LEU A 108 1.93 -8.00 0.67
N ALA A 109 2.33 -7.62 1.89
CA ALA A 109 3.45 -6.71 2.10
C ALA A 109 4.77 -7.29 1.52
N ARG A 110 5.03 -8.59 1.72
CA ARG A 110 6.19 -9.27 1.12
C ARG A 110 6.14 -9.28 -0.41
N MET A 111 4.95 -9.50 -0.98
CA MET A 111 4.78 -9.45 -2.44
C MET A 111 5.05 -8.05 -2.98
N MET A 112 4.59 -7.00 -2.30
CA MET A 112 4.88 -5.62 -2.71
C MET A 112 6.37 -5.31 -2.64
N ASP A 113 7.06 -5.76 -1.60
CA ASP A 113 8.52 -5.64 -1.47
C ASP A 113 9.25 -6.30 -2.64
N VAL A 114 8.82 -7.49 -3.06
CA VAL A 114 9.40 -8.19 -4.23
C VAL A 114 9.09 -7.47 -5.54
N LEU A 115 7.85 -6.99 -5.73
CA LEU A 115 7.41 -6.37 -6.98
C LEU A 115 8.08 -5.04 -7.28
N TYR A 116 8.41 -4.27 -6.24
CA TYR A 116 8.89 -2.89 -6.36
C TYR A 116 10.31 -2.68 -5.82
N LYS A 117 11.07 -3.77 -5.60
CA LYS A 117 12.42 -3.70 -5.01
C LYS A 117 13.38 -2.83 -5.81
N ASP A 118 13.42 -3.05 -7.13
CA ASP A 118 14.37 -2.41 -8.04
C ASP A 118 13.66 -1.57 -9.11
N GLU A 119 12.53 -2.07 -9.63
CA GLU A 119 11.71 -1.42 -10.66
C GLU A 119 10.23 -1.79 -10.51
N ASP A 120 9.33 -1.07 -11.22
CA ASP A 120 7.91 -1.42 -11.29
C ASP A 120 7.69 -2.70 -12.12
N SER A 121 7.88 -3.83 -11.45
CA SER A 121 7.77 -5.15 -12.07
C SER A 121 6.31 -5.60 -12.23
N TYR A 122 5.36 -4.87 -11.65
CA TYR A 122 3.93 -5.17 -11.75
C TYR A 122 3.36 -4.63 -13.07
N THR A 123 3.59 -3.34 -13.35
CA THR A 123 3.15 -2.71 -14.60
C THR A 123 4.03 -3.17 -15.77
N ASN A 124 5.33 -3.27 -15.53
CA ASN A 124 6.30 -3.72 -16.52
C ASN A 124 6.71 -5.16 -16.23
N ALA A 125 5.81 -6.11 -16.49
CA ALA A 125 6.03 -7.55 -16.26
C ALA A 125 7.13 -8.19 -17.14
N GLY A 126 7.98 -7.38 -17.79
CA GLY A 126 9.23 -7.82 -18.37
C GLY A 126 10.25 -8.19 -17.28
N GLY A 127 11.39 -8.73 -17.70
CA GLY A 127 12.50 -9.00 -16.79
C GLY A 127 12.20 -10.03 -15.68
N ILE A 128 12.58 -9.68 -14.46
CA ILE A 128 12.68 -10.58 -13.31
C ILE A 128 11.34 -11.21 -12.93
N MET A 129 10.22 -10.45 -12.98
CA MET A 129 8.91 -10.98 -12.60
C MET A 129 8.45 -12.12 -13.50
N LYS A 130 8.76 -12.05 -14.80
CA LYS A 130 8.45 -13.14 -15.74
C LYS A 130 9.18 -14.42 -15.36
N ASP A 131 10.43 -14.31 -14.90
CA ASP A 131 11.22 -15.45 -14.48
C ASP A 131 10.75 -16.01 -13.14
N TYR A 132 10.36 -15.15 -12.19
CA TYR A 132 9.70 -15.58 -10.95
C TYR A 132 8.38 -16.31 -11.22
N ILE A 133 7.53 -15.82 -12.12
CA ILE A 133 6.28 -16.49 -12.51
C ILE A 133 6.60 -17.86 -13.11
N LYS A 134 7.59 -17.95 -13.99
CA LYS A 134 7.98 -19.23 -14.60
C LYS A 134 8.44 -20.23 -13.53
N ILE A 135 9.35 -19.83 -12.64
CA ILE A 135 9.89 -20.70 -11.59
C ILE A 135 8.79 -21.15 -10.63
N LEU A 136 7.86 -20.28 -10.25
CA LEU A 136 6.84 -20.57 -9.24
C LEU A 136 5.61 -21.31 -9.78
N LEU A 137 5.18 -21.02 -11.02
CA LEU A 137 3.86 -21.43 -11.53
C LEU A 137 3.90 -22.24 -12.83
N VAL A 138 4.98 -22.18 -13.61
CA VAL A 138 5.06 -22.84 -14.93
C VAL A 138 5.97 -24.07 -14.89
N ASN A 139 7.16 -23.89 -14.33
CA ASN A 139 8.14 -24.96 -14.21
C ASN A 139 7.67 -25.91 -13.10
N LYS A 140 7.63 -27.20 -13.42
CA LYS A 140 7.47 -28.20 -12.38
C LYS A 140 8.76 -28.26 -11.56
N ILE A 141 8.60 -28.47 -10.25
CA ILE A 141 9.73 -28.68 -9.34
C ILE A 141 10.37 -30.07 -9.58
N PHE A 142 9.60 -31.02 -10.08
CA PHE A 142 10.03 -32.38 -10.45
C PHE A 142 9.30 -32.83 -11.73
N ASP A 143 9.94 -33.62 -12.58
CA ASP A 143 9.43 -34.05 -13.90
C ASP A 143 8.05 -34.76 -13.85
#